data_AF-C8WSB5-F1
#
_entry.id   AF-C8WSB5-F1
#
_cell.length_a   1.000
_cell.length_b   1.000
_cell.length_c   1.000
_cell.angle_alpha   90.00
_cell.angle_beta   90.00
_cell.angle_gamma   90.00
#
_symmetry.space_group_name_H-M   'P 1'
#
loop_
_entity.id
_entity.type
_entity.pdbx_description
1 polymer ?
#
loop_
_entity_poly.entity_id
_entity_poly.type
_entity_poly.pdbx_seq_one_letter_code
_entity_poly.pdbx_strand_id
1 'polypeptide(L)'
;MPVDVAHELLAKGCLSLYRDVRLCLSERAMDLPVREAASMDDLHTWLRRLNEAEEAPIQLAGVRYALLQVFRHFKPSLEPGERHAWLDFILRDPTKARAQAYELLLAHPSADLLTSYYWRHDRWRIAWFEHGGHWWQMIWHPESGDCAFRTRAQVLAEARRDGARYDPHWLHEERLAVQFENGDVIYYPWLAEVE
;
A
#
# COMPACT_ATOMS: atom_id res chain seq x y z
N MET A 1 17.23 -11.90 -25.92
CA MET A 1 16.01 -11.14 -26.26
C MET A 1 16.15 -9.77 -25.62
N PRO A 2 15.94 -8.66 -26.33
CA PRO A 2 15.86 -7.36 -25.68
C PRO A 2 14.70 -7.43 -24.70
N VAL A 3 15.01 -7.21 -23.44
CA VAL A 3 14.03 -7.06 -22.37
C VAL A 3 13.22 -5.82 -22.68
N ASP A 4 11.90 -5.95 -22.78
CA ASP A 4 11.01 -4.80 -22.89
C ASP A 4 10.93 -4.13 -21.53
N VAL A 5 11.73 -3.06 -21.35
CA VAL A 5 11.81 -2.29 -20.12
C VAL A 5 10.44 -1.79 -19.67
N ALA A 6 9.55 -1.45 -20.61
CA ALA A 6 8.20 -1.00 -20.29
C ALA A 6 7.38 -2.13 -19.64
N HIS A 7 7.48 -3.35 -20.19
CA HIS A 7 6.83 -4.52 -19.61
C HIS A 7 7.37 -4.85 -18.22
N GLU A 8 8.69 -4.80 -18.01
CA GLU A 8 9.27 -5.07 -16.69
C GLU A 8 8.85 -4.05 -15.62
N LEU A 9 8.83 -2.76 -15.98
CA LEU A 9 8.37 -1.71 -15.08
C LEU A 9 6.89 -1.89 -14.73
N LEU A 10 6.04 -2.19 -15.71
CA LEU A 10 4.62 -2.44 -15.47
C LEU A 10 4.41 -3.68 -14.60
N ALA A 11 5.09 -4.80 -14.89
CA ALA A 11 4.95 -6.03 -14.13
C ALA A 11 5.35 -5.83 -12.67
N LYS A 12 6.50 -5.19 -12.41
CA LYS A 12 6.95 -4.87 -11.05
C LYS A 12 6.02 -3.88 -10.36
N GLY A 13 5.54 -2.86 -11.07
CA GLY A 13 4.58 -1.89 -10.56
C GLY A 13 3.27 -2.55 -10.12
N CYS A 14 2.69 -3.45 -10.95
CA CYS A 14 1.50 -4.20 -10.62
C CYS A 14 1.71 -5.16 -9.43
N LEU A 15 2.84 -5.88 -9.37
CA LEU A 15 3.17 -6.73 -8.22
C LEU A 15 3.28 -5.91 -6.92
N SER A 16 3.93 -4.75 -6.97
CA SER A 16 4.03 -3.86 -5.82
C SER A 16 2.68 -3.26 -5.43
N LEU A 17 1.85 -2.88 -6.40
CA LEU A 17 0.50 -2.39 -6.13
C LEU A 17 -0.37 -3.48 -5.49
N TYR A 18 -0.28 -4.71 -5.99
CA TYR A 18 -0.96 -5.86 -5.40
C TYR A 18 -0.52 -6.09 -3.94
N ARG A 19 0.78 -6.06 -3.65
CA ARG A 19 1.29 -6.12 -2.28
C ARG A 19 0.64 -5.07 -1.39
N ASP A 20 0.50 -3.85 -1.89
CA ASP A 20 -0.01 -2.71 -1.13
C ASP A 20 -1.53 -2.79 -0.91
N VAL A 21 -2.29 -3.38 -1.84
CA VAL A 21 -3.77 -3.46 -1.79
C VAL A 21 -4.33 -4.81 -1.32
N ARG A 22 -3.51 -5.86 -1.19
CA ARG A 22 -3.96 -7.23 -0.87
C ARG A 22 -4.85 -7.33 0.38
N LEU A 23 -4.59 -6.50 1.39
CA LEU A 23 -5.40 -6.45 2.61
C LEU A 23 -6.76 -5.81 2.33
N CYS A 24 -6.82 -4.73 1.56
CA CYS A 24 -8.07 -4.09 1.16
C CYS A 24 -8.92 -4.99 0.25
N LEU A 25 -8.27 -5.75 -0.65
CA LEU A 25 -8.91 -6.79 -1.46
C LEU A 25 -9.50 -7.89 -0.57
N SER A 26 -8.78 -8.30 0.48
CA SER A 26 -9.27 -9.24 1.47
C SER A 26 -10.52 -8.72 2.20
N GLU A 27 -10.58 -7.43 2.56
CA GLU A 27 -11.77 -6.82 3.17
C GLU A 27 -13.02 -6.93 2.30
N ARG A 28 -12.83 -6.94 0.98
CA ARG A 28 -13.89 -7.01 -0.03
C ARG A 28 -14.14 -8.44 -0.52
N ALA A 29 -13.47 -9.44 0.07
CA ALA A 29 -13.51 -10.84 -0.35
C ALA A 29 -13.19 -11.04 -1.85
N MET A 30 -12.28 -10.21 -2.39
CA MET A 30 -11.87 -10.24 -3.78
C MET A 30 -10.54 -11.00 -3.93
N ASP A 31 -10.53 -12.01 -4.81
CA ASP A 31 -9.31 -12.70 -5.21
C ASP A 31 -8.81 -12.15 -6.55
N LEU A 32 -7.81 -11.28 -6.49
CA LEU A 32 -7.25 -10.59 -7.64
C LEU A 32 -5.71 -10.57 -7.63
N PRO A 33 -5.04 -11.73 -7.66
CA PRO A 33 -3.58 -11.79 -7.62
C PRO A 33 -2.97 -11.39 -8.97
N VAL A 34 -1.80 -10.74 -8.92
CA VAL A 34 -0.95 -10.49 -10.09
C VAL A 34 -0.03 -11.68 -10.29
N ARG A 35 0.10 -12.14 -11.54
CA ARG A 35 1.03 -13.21 -11.92
C ARG A 35 2.35 -12.58 -12.39
N GLU A 36 3.48 -13.11 -11.92
CA GLU A 36 4.82 -12.58 -12.26
C GLU A 36 5.13 -12.63 -13.77
N ALA A 37 4.60 -13.64 -14.46
CA ALA A 37 4.80 -13.83 -15.91
C ALA A 37 3.60 -13.36 -16.76
N ALA A 38 2.80 -12.41 -16.26
CA ALA A 38 1.66 -11.87 -17.00
C ALA A 38 2.10 -11.06 -18.22
N SER A 39 1.33 -11.12 -19.31
CA SER A 39 1.53 -10.27 -20.48
C SER A 39 1.16 -8.80 -20.18
N MET A 40 1.58 -7.86 -21.05
CA MET A 40 1.17 -6.45 -20.95
C MET A 40 -0.36 -6.31 -20.88
N ASP A 41 -1.09 -6.97 -21.77
CA ASP A 41 -2.56 -6.90 -21.83
C ASP A 41 -3.21 -7.46 -20.57
N ASP A 42 -2.66 -8.55 -20.01
CA ASP A 42 -3.13 -9.11 -18.74
C ASP A 42 -2.92 -8.14 -17.57
N LEU A 43 -1.79 -7.44 -17.55
CA LEU A 43 -1.47 -6.45 -16.51
C LEU A 43 -2.42 -5.24 -16.58
N HIS A 44 -2.67 -4.68 -17.77
CA HIS A 44 -3.66 -3.61 -17.95
C HIS A 44 -5.09 -4.08 -17.62
N THR A 45 -5.43 -5.32 -17.95
CA THR A 45 -6.72 -5.91 -17.58
C THR A 45 -6.84 -6.07 -16.07
N TRP A 46 -5.77 -6.48 -15.40
CA TRP A 46 -5.73 -6.56 -13.94
C TRP A 46 -5.91 -5.18 -13.29
N LEU A 47 -5.26 -4.13 -13.79
CA LEU A 47 -5.40 -2.76 -13.27
C LEU A 47 -6.83 -2.22 -13.41
N ARG A 48 -7.51 -2.52 -14.52
CA ARG A 48 -8.93 -2.18 -14.69
C ARG A 48 -9.82 -2.91 -13.68
N ARG A 49 -9.61 -4.21 -13.50
CA ARG A 49 -10.33 -5.00 -12.49
C ARG A 49 -10.03 -4.55 -11.06
N LEU A 50 -8.82 -4.07 -10.80
CA LEU A 50 -8.45 -3.50 -9.50
C LEU A 50 -9.24 -2.22 -9.22
N ASN A 51 -9.39 -1.35 -10.22
CA ASN A 51 -10.21 -0.13 -10.10
C ASN A 51 -11.70 -0.46 -9.84
N GLU A 52 -12.24 -1.50 -10.48
CA GLU A 52 -13.59 -2.00 -10.17
C GLU A 52 -13.67 -2.56 -8.74
N ALA A 53 -12.65 -3.28 -8.29
CA ALA A 53 -12.60 -3.87 -6.96
C ALA A 53 -12.51 -2.82 -5.85
N GLU A 54 -11.89 -1.67 -6.10
CA GLU A 54 -11.80 -0.57 -5.12
C GLU A 54 -13.18 -0.13 -4.61
N GLU A 55 -14.16 -0.06 -5.53
CA GLU A 55 -15.54 0.34 -5.27
C GLU A 55 -16.42 -0.79 -4.69
N ALA A 56 -15.90 -2.02 -4.61
CA ALA A 56 -16.67 -3.13 -4.06
C ALA A 56 -16.93 -2.96 -2.56
N PRO A 57 -18.10 -3.41 -2.06
CA PRO A 57 -18.46 -3.26 -0.66
C PRO A 57 -17.53 -4.07 0.25
N ILE A 58 -17.19 -3.49 1.39
CA ILE A 58 -16.46 -4.17 2.45
C ILE A 58 -17.37 -5.20 3.12
N GLN A 59 -16.83 -6.40 3.33
CA GLN A 59 -17.51 -7.51 3.97
C GLN A 59 -16.90 -7.79 5.35
N LEU A 60 -17.74 -7.97 6.36
CA LEU A 60 -17.29 -8.21 7.74
C LEU A 60 -16.35 -9.43 7.86
N ALA A 61 -16.64 -10.52 7.13
CA ALA A 61 -15.79 -11.69 7.09
C ALA A 61 -14.41 -11.38 6.48
N GLY A 62 -14.38 -10.56 5.43
CA GLY A 62 -13.17 -10.05 4.82
C GLY A 62 -12.35 -9.17 5.77
N VAL A 63 -13.00 -8.26 6.49
CA VAL A 63 -12.35 -7.41 7.53
C VAL A 63 -11.66 -8.28 8.58
N ARG A 64 -12.37 -9.28 9.11
CA ARG A 64 -11.78 -10.21 10.08
C ARG A 64 -10.57 -10.95 9.51
N TYR A 65 -10.66 -11.43 8.27
CA TYR A 65 -9.54 -12.12 7.62
C TYR A 65 -8.34 -11.18 7.42
N ALA A 66 -8.57 -9.97 6.90
CA ALA A 66 -7.53 -8.97 6.72
C ALA A 66 -6.85 -8.62 8.05
N LEU A 67 -7.61 -8.40 9.12
CA LEU A 67 -7.09 -8.16 10.46
C LEU A 67 -6.22 -9.29 10.99
N LEU A 68 -6.63 -10.54 10.76
CA LEU A 68 -5.81 -11.69 11.16
C LEU A 68 -4.50 -11.76 10.37
N GLN A 69 -4.49 -11.38 9.09
CA GLN A 69 -3.25 -11.28 8.30
C GLN A 69 -2.35 -10.16 8.83
N VAL A 70 -2.90 -8.97 9.04
CA VAL A 70 -2.21 -7.83 9.67
C VAL A 70 -1.60 -8.24 11.01
N PHE A 71 -2.41 -8.83 11.90
CA PHE A 71 -1.98 -9.23 13.23
C PHE A 71 -0.81 -10.24 13.20
N ARG A 72 -0.77 -11.15 12.21
CA ARG A 72 0.36 -12.10 12.06
C ARG A 72 1.71 -11.39 11.90
N HIS A 73 1.74 -10.21 11.27
CA HIS A 73 2.97 -9.43 11.11
C HIS A 73 3.45 -8.82 12.42
N PHE A 74 2.54 -8.37 13.29
CA PHE A 74 2.89 -7.73 14.56
C PHE A 74 3.05 -8.72 15.72
N LYS A 75 2.42 -9.89 15.64
CA LYS A 75 2.42 -10.93 16.68
C LYS A 75 3.81 -11.21 17.29
N PRO A 76 4.93 -11.28 16.53
CA PRO A 76 6.26 -11.50 17.11
C PRO A 76 6.71 -10.41 18.09
N SER A 77 6.28 -9.17 17.89
CA SER A 77 6.69 -7.98 18.66
C SER A 77 5.83 -7.71 19.90
N LEU A 78 4.70 -8.42 20.04
CA LEU A 78 3.75 -8.23 21.13
C LEU A 78 4.01 -9.18 22.29
N GLU A 79 3.70 -8.76 23.51
CA GLU A 79 3.72 -9.62 24.70
C GLU A 79 2.55 -10.64 24.68
N PRO A 80 2.64 -11.79 25.37
CA PRO A 80 1.60 -12.81 25.36
C PRO A 80 0.19 -12.30 25.72
N GLY A 81 0.09 -11.39 26.69
CA GLY A 81 -1.19 -10.79 27.09
C GLY A 81 -1.79 -9.90 25.99
N GLU A 82 -0.97 -9.09 25.34
CA GLU A 82 -1.38 -8.24 24.22
C GLU A 82 -1.81 -9.06 23.01
N ARG A 83 -1.08 -10.15 22.71
CA ARG A 83 -1.46 -11.10 21.66
C ARG A 83 -2.86 -11.66 21.88
N HIS A 84 -3.17 -12.07 23.11
CA HIS A 84 -4.48 -12.61 23.44
C HIS A 84 -5.57 -11.54 23.35
N ALA A 85 -5.31 -10.35 23.90
CA ALA A 85 -6.24 -9.23 23.87
C ALA A 85 -6.60 -8.82 22.43
N TRP A 86 -5.60 -8.68 21.55
CA TRP A 86 -5.83 -8.36 20.13
C TRP A 86 -6.60 -9.45 19.40
N LEU A 87 -6.25 -10.72 19.61
CA LEU A 87 -6.97 -11.81 18.96
C LEU A 87 -8.44 -11.86 19.39
N ASP A 88 -8.70 -11.75 20.70
CA ASP A 88 -10.07 -11.70 21.24
C ASP A 88 -10.83 -10.48 20.72
N PHE A 89 -10.17 -9.32 20.65
CA PHE A 89 -10.75 -8.10 20.12
C PHE A 89 -11.16 -8.22 18.65
N ILE A 90 -10.28 -8.75 17.79
CA ILE A 90 -10.56 -9.00 16.36
C ILE A 90 -11.74 -9.96 16.19
N LEU A 91 -11.85 -10.99 17.04
CA LEU A 91 -12.92 -11.99 16.93
C LEU A 91 -14.27 -11.42 17.38
N ARG A 92 -14.29 -10.66 18.48
CA ARG A 92 -15.50 -10.07 19.09
C ARG A 92 -16.03 -8.88 18.30
N ASP A 93 -15.16 -7.96 17.91
CA ASP A 93 -15.53 -6.70 17.24
C ASP A 93 -14.50 -6.31 16.15
N PRO A 94 -14.56 -6.98 14.98
CA PRO A 94 -13.62 -6.73 13.90
C PRO A 94 -13.73 -5.30 13.33
N THR A 95 -14.90 -4.66 13.39
CA THR A 95 -15.05 -3.28 12.89
C THR A 95 -14.29 -2.29 13.76
N LYS A 96 -14.42 -2.42 15.09
CA LYS A 96 -13.68 -1.57 16.01
C LYS A 96 -12.19 -1.90 16.00
N ALA A 97 -11.82 -3.18 15.93
CA ALA A 97 -10.43 -3.60 15.79
C ALA A 97 -9.79 -3.05 14.51
N ARG A 98 -10.53 -3.00 13.40
CA ARG A 98 -10.09 -2.38 12.15
C ARG A 98 -9.78 -0.90 12.29
N ALA A 99 -10.65 -0.16 12.98
CA ALA A 99 -10.47 1.26 13.23
C ALA A 99 -9.24 1.56 14.10
N GLN A 100 -8.81 0.62 14.95
CA GLN A 100 -7.66 0.79 15.85
C GLN A 100 -6.38 0.09 15.37
N ALA A 101 -6.45 -0.71 14.30
CA ALA A 101 -5.31 -1.50 13.84
C ALA A 101 -4.08 -0.64 13.45
N TYR A 102 -4.28 0.63 13.09
CA TYR A 102 -3.19 1.54 12.78
C TYR A 102 -2.30 1.85 14.01
N GLU A 103 -2.84 1.74 15.22
CA GLU A 103 -2.09 1.92 16.47
C GLU A 103 -0.95 0.89 16.58
N LEU A 104 -1.16 -0.34 16.08
CA LEU A 104 -0.11 -1.36 16.00
C LEU A 104 1.01 -0.94 15.04
N LEU A 105 0.67 -0.29 13.93
CA LEU A 105 1.65 0.19 12.97
C LEU A 105 2.47 1.36 13.55
N LEU A 106 1.84 2.24 14.31
CA LEU A 106 2.52 3.34 15.01
C LEU A 106 3.47 2.82 16.10
N ALA A 107 3.02 1.86 16.92
CA ALA A 107 3.83 1.29 18.00
C ALA A 107 4.94 0.37 17.49
N HIS A 108 4.70 -0.35 16.40
CA HIS A 108 5.63 -1.33 15.83
C HIS A 108 5.73 -1.18 14.30
N PRO A 109 6.41 -0.15 13.78
CA PRO A 109 6.54 0.06 12.34
C PRO A 109 7.06 -1.19 11.62
N SER A 110 6.22 -1.77 10.76
CA SER A 110 6.57 -2.95 9.96
C SER A 110 6.75 -2.53 8.51
N ALA A 111 7.99 -2.63 8.02
CA ALA A 111 8.36 -2.17 6.68
C ALA A 111 7.48 -2.78 5.57
N ASP A 112 7.10 -4.05 5.72
CA ASP A 112 6.31 -4.81 4.73
C ASP A 112 4.85 -4.36 4.62
N LEU A 113 4.31 -3.71 5.66
CA LEU A 113 2.92 -3.26 5.71
C LEU A 113 2.78 -1.74 5.63
N LEU A 114 3.88 -1.00 5.82
CA LEU A 114 3.88 0.45 5.91
C LEU A 114 3.29 1.11 4.66
N THR A 115 3.56 0.53 3.49
CA THR A 115 3.02 1.01 2.22
C THR A 115 1.55 0.64 2.03
N SER A 116 0.96 -0.28 2.79
CA SER A 116 -0.37 -0.79 2.44
C SER A 116 -1.45 0.30 2.40
N TYR A 117 -2.32 0.22 1.39
CA TYR A 117 -3.53 1.04 1.31
C TYR A 117 -4.52 0.77 2.45
N TYR A 118 -4.30 -0.28 3.25
CA TYR A 118 -5.13 -0.61 4.39
C TYR A 118 -5.19 0.51 5.44
N TRP A 119 -4.17 1.35 5.50
CA TRP A 119 -4.02 2.39 6.51
C TRP A 119 -4.54 3.77 6.08
N ARG A 120 -5.07 3.88 4.86
CA ARG A 120 -5.34 5.16 4.20
C ARG A 120 -6.58 5.11 3.33
N HIS A 121 -7.12 6.28 3.02
CA HIS A 121 -8.34 6.43 2.23
C HIS A 121 -8.09 6.79 0.76
N ASP A 122 -6.83 6.81 0.33
CA ASP A 122 -6.45 7.21 -1.03
C ASP A 122 -6.79 6.15 -2.07
N ARG A 123 -6.90 6.63 -3.32
CA ARG A 123 -7.15 5.80 -4.49
C ARG A 123 -6.00 4.85 -4.79
N TRP A 124 -6.28 3.60 -5.13
CA TRP A 124 -5.31 2.52 -5.37
C TRP A 124 -4.58 2.65 -6.72
N ARG A 125 -3.82 3.74 -6.90
CA ARG A 125 -3.28 4.13 -8.21
C ARG A 125 -1.76 4.20 -8.26
N ILE A 126 -1.12 4.47 -7.14
CA ILE A 126 0.34 4.68 -7.07
C ILE A 126 1.00 3.43 -6.51
N ALA A 127 2.17 3.03 -7.00
CA ALA A 127 3.04 1.99 -6.43
C ALA A 127 4.52 2.35 -6.54
N TRP A 128 5.30 1.99 -5.51
CA TRP A 128 6.75 2.20 -5.45
C TRP A 128 7.51 0.88 -5.44
N PHE A 129 8.48 0.73 -6.34
CA PHE A 129 9.25 -0.51 -6.51
C PHE A 129 10.67 -0.23 -7.01
N GLU A 130 11.55 -1.21 -6.86
CA GLU A 130 12.95 -1.10 -7.27
C GLU A 130 13.21 -1.77 -8.63
N HIS A 131 13.89 -1.05 -9.52
CA HIS A 131 14.31 -1.55 -10.82
C HIS A 131 15.64 -0.91 -11.24
N GLY A 132 16.64 -1.74 -11.58
CA GLY A 132 17.94 -1.28 -12.02
C GLY A 132 18.73 -0.50 -10.95
N GLY A 133 18.54 -0.80 -9.66
CA GLY A 133 19.16 -0.06 -8.55
C GLY A 133 18.54 1.32 -8.27
N HIS A 134 17.38 1.61 -8.86
CA HIS A 134 16.64 2.84 -8.65
C HIS A 134 15.22 2.57 -8.18
N TRP A 135 14.70 3.46 -7.35
CA TRP A 135 13.28 3.48 -6.99
C TRP A 135 12.44 4.15 -8.07
N TRP A 136 11.40 3.46 -8.48
CA TRP A 136 10.42 3.90 -9.46
C TRP A 136 9.04 4.00 -8.83
N GLN A 137 8.30 5.01 -9.26
CA GLN A 137 6.89 5.18 -9.00
C GLN A 137 6.12 4.85 -10.28
N MET A 138 5.14 3.96 -10.16
CA MET A 138 4.09 3.78 -11.17
C MET A 138 2.85 4.54 -10.71
N ILE A 139 2.22 5.25 -11.64
CA ILE A 139 0.90 5.88 -11.43
C ILE A 139 -0.05 5.34 -12.50
N TRP A 140 -1.09 4.65 -12.07
CA TRP A 140 -2.18 4.17 -12.91
C TRP A 140 -3.23 5.27 -13.11
N HIS A 141 -3.64 5.49 -14.36
CA HIS A 141 -4.69 6.44 -14.74
C HIS A 141 -5.91 5.67 -15.26
N PRO A 142 -6.91 5.33 -14.42
CA PRO A 142 -8.08 4.57 -14.84
C PRO A 142 -8.84 5.17 -16.03
N GLU A 143 -8.78 6.50 -16.17
CA GLU A 143 -9.51 7.25 -17.20
C GLU A 143 -8.95 7.01 -18.61
N SER A 144 -7.62 6.85 -18.75
CA SER A 144 -6.98 6.53 -20.03
C SER A 144 -6.63 5.04 -20.17
N GLY A 145 -6.47 4.33 -19.05
CA GLY A 145 -5.99 2.96 -19.03
C GLY A 145 -4.47 2.82 -19.14
N ASP A 146 -3.72 3.91 -18.95
CA ASP A 146 -2.26 3.94 -19.04
C ASP A 146 -1.57 4.05 -17.67
N CYS A 147 -0.27 3.74 -17.67
CA CYS A 147 0.62 3.96 -16.52
C CYS A 147 1.68 5.00 -16.85
N ALA A 148 1.87 5.97 -15.96
CA ALA A 148 3.05 6.83 -15.94
C ALA A 148 4.13 6.24 -15.02
N PHE A 149 5.39 6.42 -15.39
CA PHE A 149 6.54 5.99 -14.60
C PHE A 149 7.47 7.16 -14.32
N ARG A 150 7.77 7.40 -13.04
CA ARG A 150 8.71 8.43 -12.58
C ARG A 150 9.78 7.77 -11.71
N THR A 151 11.01 8.20 -11.84
CA THR A 151 12.06 7.86 -10.88
C THR A 151 11.86 8.64 -9.59
N ARG A 152 12.40 8.15 -8.46
CA ARG A 152 12.43 8.89 -7.19
C ARG A 152 12.98 10.31 -7.37
N ALA A 153 14.05 10.48 -8.14
CA ALA A 153 14.66 11.78 -8.39
C ALA A 153 13.69 12.76 -9.09
N GLN A 154 12.89 12.29 -10.05
CA GLN A 154 11.88 13.11 -10.72
C GLN A 154 10.76 13.50 -9.77
N VAL A 155 10.27 12.58 -8.94
CA VAL A 155 9.23 12.88 -7.94
C VAL A 155 9.74 13.91 -6.94
N LEU A 156 10.96 13.74 -6.41
CA LEU A 156 11.53 14.68 -5.43
C LEU A 156 11.91 16.03 -6.04
N ALA A 157 12.13 16.14 -7.35
CA ALA A 157 12.33 17.43 -8.03
C ALA A 157 11.07 18.31 -8.01
N GLU A 158 9.89 17.69 -7.88
CA GLU A 158 8.58 18.36 -7.78
C GLU A 158 8.14 18.55 -6.32
N ALA A 159 9.01 18.23 -5.37
CA ALA A 159 8.67 18.24 -3.95
C ALA A 159 8.31 19.62 -3.42
N ARG A 160 7.17 19.68 -2.73
CA ARG A 160 6.77 20.86 -1.95
C ARG A 160 7.50 20.84 -0.60
N ARG A 161 7.98 22.01 -0.17
CA ARG A 161 8.73 22.18 1.07
C ARG A 161 8.08 23.25 1.94
N ASP A 162 8.02 23.00 3.24
CA ASP A 162 7.74 23.99 4.27
C ASP A 162 9.05 24.27 5.03
N GLY A 163 9.71 25.37 4.63
CA GLY A 163 11.06 25.67 5.09
C GLY A 163 12.08 24.60 4.67
N ALA A 164 12.69 23.95 5.66
CA ALA A 164 13.73 22.94 5.45
C ALA A 164 13.17 21.51 5.27
N ARG A 165 11.88 21.28 5.54
CA ARG A 165 11.27 19.94 5.52
C ARG A 165 10.36 19.79 4.32
N TYR A 166 10.21 18.54 3.85
CA TYR A 166 9.17 18.20 2.89
C TYR A 166 7.78 18.37 3.52
N ASP A 167 6.84 18.88 2.73
CA ASP A 167 5.44 18.97 3.13
C ASP A 167 4.88 17.54 3.37
N PRO A 168 4.44 17.19 4.59
CA PRO A 168 3.91 15.87 4.90
C PRO A 168 2.67 15.51 4.07
N HIS A 169 1.86 16.50 3.70
CA HIS A 169 0.69 16.28 2.87
C HIS A 169 1.11 15.85 1.46
N TRP A 170 2.07 16.57 0.87
CA TRP A 170 2.64 16.20 -0.43
C TRP A 170 3.31 14.80 -0.39
N LEU A 171 4.07 14.49 0.66
CA LEU A 171 4.64 13.16 0.83
C LEU A 171 3.57 12.07 0.94
N HIS A 172 2.45 12.35 1.61
CA HIS A 172 1.30 11.45 1.66
C HIS A 172 0.68 11.26 0.27
N GLU A 173 0.41 12.34 -0.47
CA GLU A 173 -0.10 12.31 -1.86
C GLU A 173 0.79 11.44 -2.77
N GLU A 174 2.11 11.55 -2.62
CA GLU A 174 3.10 10.81 -3.41
C GLU A 174 3.40 9.39 -2.91
N ARG A 175 2.70 8.93 -1.86
CA ARG A 175 2.95 7.65 -1.19
C ARG A 175 4.40 7.48 -0.72
N LEU A 176 4.95 8.55 -0.15
CA LEU A 176 6.23 8.60 0.55
C LEU A 176 6.04 8.70 2.07
N ALA A 177 4.82 8.94 2.53
CA ALA A 177 4.39 8.88 3.92
C ALA A 177 2.93 8.37 4.03
N VAL A 178 2.52 8.03 5.25
CA VAL A 178 1.11 7.92 5.65
C VAL A 178 0.83 8.99 6.68
N GLN A 179 -0.18 9.81 6.42
CA GLN A 179 -0.78 10.73 7.38
C GLN A 179 -2.08 10.13 7.92
N PHE A 180 -2.20 10.04 9.24
CA PHE A 180 -3.40 9.54 9.92
C PHE A 180 -4.34 10.69 10.30
N GLU A 181 -5.62 10.39 10.53
CA GLU A 181 -6.64 11.40 10.89
C GLU A 181 -6.31 12.17 12.18
N ASN A 182 -5.56 11.55 13.09
CA ASN A 182 -5.10 12.17 14.33
C ASN A 182 -3.91 13.14 14.14
N GLY A 183 -3.39 13.26 12.91
CA GLY A 183 -2.26 14.11 12.56
C GLY A 183 -0.89 13.42 12.63
N ASP A 184 -0.81 12.17 13.10
CA ASP A 184 0.44 11.41 13.11
C ASP A 184 0.90 11.09 11.68
N VAL A 185 2.21 11.06 11.48
CA VAL A 185 2.83 10.78 10.18
C VAL A 185 3.88 9.70 10.33
N ILE A 186 3.78 8.65 9.52
CA ILE A 186 4.86 7.68 9.34
C ILE A 186 5.49 7.93 7.96
N TYR A 187 6.73 8.41 7.96
CA TYR A 187 7.54 8.54 6.75
C TYR A 187 8.07 7.16 6.32
N TYR A 188 8.18 6.92 5.02
CA TYR A 188 8.75 5.68 4.49
C TYR A 188 10.28 5.81 4.44
N PRO A 189 11.02 5.23 5.40
CA PRO A 189 12.44 5.55 5.59
C PRO A 189 13.33 5.12 4.41
N TRP A 190 12.86 4.19 3.57
CA TRP A 190 13.57 3.75 2.36
C TRP A 190 13.22 4.56 1.10
N LEU A 191 12.20 5.43 1.14
CA LEU A 191 11.76 6.23 -0.02
C LEU A 191 11.98 7.73 0.19
N ALA A 192 11.72 8.21 1.41
CA ALA A 192 11.96 9.57 1.82
C ALA A 192 13.24 9.59 2.67
N GLU A 193 14.34 10.10 2.10
CA GLU A 193 15.43 10.65 2.92
C GLU A 193 14.86 11.89 3.61
N VAL A 194 14.18 11.67 4.74
CA VAL A 194 13.74 12.75 5.61
C VAL A 194 14.93 13.07 6.50
N GLU A 195 15.65 14.14 6.17
CA GLU A 195 16.55 14.83 7.11
C GLU A 195 15.74 15.67 8.10
#